data_AF-A0A7V4SWW6-F1
#
_entry.id   AF-A0A7V4SWW6-F1
#
_cell.length_a   1.000
_cell.length_b   1.000
_cell.length_c   1.000
_cell.angle_alpha   90.00
_cell.angle_beta   90.00
_cell.angle_gamma   90.00
#
_symmetry.space_group_name_H-M   'P 1'
#
loop_
_entity.id
_entity.type
_entity.pdbx_description
1 polymer ?
#
loop_
_entity_poly.entity_id
_entity_poly.type
_entity_poly.pdbx_seq_one_letter_code
_entity_poly.pdbx_strand_id
1 'polypeptide(L)' 'MDVNESTLRSIKDRIAAVLGDLDNAMSDIENKENYRRLTTAAQELHRCADNMQNVLMRIKPRE' A
#
# COMPACT_ATOMS: atom_id res chain seq x y z
N MET A 1 -16.36 -16.88 3.57
CA MET A 1 -15.72 -15.63 3.11
C MET A 1 -14.46 -16.03 2.38
N ASP A 2 -14.28 -15.59 1.14
CA ASP A 2 -13.13 -15.99 0.31
C ASP A 2 -11.84 -15.40 0.92
N VAL A 3 -10.84 -16.26 1.15
CA VAL A 3 -9.56 -15.87 1.79
C VAL A 3 -8.83 -14.82 0.97
N ASN A 4 -8.95 -14.87 -0.37
CA ASN A 4 -8.33 -13.89 -1.25
C ASN A 4 -9.07 -12.55 -1.20
N GLU A 5 -10.40 -12.56 -1.13
CA GLU A 5 -11.20 -11.32 -0.97
C GLU A 5 -10.87 -10.61 0.35
N SER A 6 -10.78 -11.36 1.46
CA SER A 6 -10.36 -10.83 2.76
C SER A 6 -8.96 -10.21 2.71
N THR A 7 -8.03 -10.88 2.05
CA THR A 7 -6.64 -10.42 1.90
C THR A 7 -6.57 -9.16 1.04
N LEU A 8 -7.30 -9.11 -0.07
CA LEU A 8 -7.36 -7.92 -0.93
C LEU A 8 -7.99 -6.73 -0.21
N ARG A 9 -9.02 -6.95 0.62
CA ARG A 9 -9.63 -5.90 1.44
C ARG A 9 -8.63 -5.33 2.45
N SER A 10 -7.88 -6.19 3.14
CA SER A 10 -6.81 -5.75 4.05
C SER A 10 -5.70 -4.97 3.34
N ILE A 11 -5.29 -5.38 2.13
CA ILE A 11 -4.32 -4.63 1.32
C ILE A 11 -4.87 -3.26 0.94
N LYS A 12 -6.14 -3.17 0.53
CA LYS A 12 -6.80 -1.90 0.21
C LYS A 12 -6.82 -0.95 1.41
N ASP A 13 -7.16 -1.44 2.60
CA ASP A 13 -7.21 -0.61 3.81
C ASP A 13 -5.83 -0.06 4.17
N ARG A 14 -4.77 -0.86 3.99
CA ARG A 14 -3.39 -0.42 4.17
C ARG A 14 -2.98 0.65 3.15
N ILE A 15 -3.34 0.49 1.87
CA ILE A 15 -3.09 1.52 0.85
C ILE A 15 -3.77 2.84 1.22
N ALA A 16 -5.03 2.80 1.68
CA ALA A 16 -5.76 3.99 2.07
C ALA A 16 -5.09 4.74 3.25
N ALA A 17 -4.61 4.01 4.26
CA ALA A 17 -3.87 4.61 5.38
C ALA A 17 -2.59 5.31 4.90
N VAL A 18 -1.81 4.63 4.06
CA VAL A 18 -0.54 5.15 3.55
C VAL A 18 -0.73 6.36 2.64
N LEU A 19 -1.82 6.40 1.85
CA LEU A 19 -2.18 7.57 1.05
C LEU A 19 -2.52 8.78 1.93
N GLY A 20 -3.19 8.58 3.07
CA GLY A 20 -3.44 9.64 4.04
C GLY A 20 -2.16 10.19 4.67
N ASP A 21 -1.21 9.31 4.98
CA ASP A 21 0.11 9.72 5.51
C ASP A 21 0.94 10.49 4.47
N LEU A 22 0.86 10.10 3.19
CA LEU A 22 1.49 10.83 2.08
C LEU A 22 0.90 12.23 1.93
N ASP A 23 -0.43 12.36 1.93
CA ASP A 23 -1.11 13.65 1.78
C ASP A 23 -0.73 14.64 2.90
N ASN A 24 -0.70 14.14 4.14
CA ASN A 24 -0.26 14.90 5.30
C ASN A 24 1.21 15.32 5.21
N ALA A 25 2.09 14.42 4.73
CA ALA A 25 3.51 14.72 4.63
C ALA A 25 3.87 15.61 3.42
N MET A 26 3.10 15.56 2.33
CA MET A 26 3.25 16.47 1.19
C MET A 26 2.82 17.91 1.50
N SER A 27 1.93 18.10 2.47
CA SER A 27 1.46 19.44 2.88
C SER A 27 2.58 20.32 3.48
N ASP A 28 3.71 19.74 3.91
CA ASP A 28 4.87 20.47 4.42
C ASP A 28 6.19 19.76 4.02
N ILE A 29 6.57 19.92 2.75
CA ILE A 29 7.74 19.26 2.13
C ILE A 29 9.09 19.77 2.67
N GLU A 30 9.15 20.96 3.25
CA GLU A 30 10.40 21.54 3.78
C GLU A 30 10.84 20.89 5.10
N ASN A 31 9.92 20.17 5.76
CA ASN A 31 10.20 19.44 6.98
C ASN A 31 10.92 18.11 6.69
N LYS A 32 12.17 17.98 7.15
CA LYS A 32 12.98 16.75 7.02
C LYS A 32 12.31 15.50 7.61
N GLU A 33 11.45 15.66 8.61
CA GLU A 33 10.67 14.56 9.17
C GLU A 33 9.62 14.05 8.18
N ASN A 34 9.01 14.95 7.40
CA ASN A 34 8.04 14.62 6.37
C ASN A 34 8.70 13.88 5.19
N TYR A 35 9.93 14.23 4.82
CA TYR A 35 10.68 13.46 3.81
C TYR A 35 10.87 11.98 4.22
N ARG A 36 11.16 11.72 5.51
CA ARG A 36 11.24 10.34 6.02
C ARG A 36 9.89 9.64 5.98
N ARG A 37 8.81 10.32 6.40
CA ARG A 37 7.44 9.79 6.34
C ARG A 37 7.02 9.46 4.91
N LEU A 38 7.29 10.34 3.94
CA LEU A 38 7.05 10.10 2.52
C LEU A 38 7.81 8.87 2.00
N THR A 39 9.08 8.73 2.39
CA THR A 39 9.90 7.58 1.99
C THR A 39 9.35 6.27 2.53
N THR A 40 8.98 6.23 3.82
CA THR A 40 8.37 5.05 4.46
C THR A 40 7.04 4.70 3.79
N ALA A 41 6.19 5.69 3.57
CA ALA A 41 4.90 5.50 2.92
C ALA A 41 5.05 4.95 1.49
N ALA A 42 6.01 5.46 0.71
CA ALA A 42 6.31 4.93 -0.62
C ALA A 42 6.75 3.45 -0.57
N GLN A 43 7.59 3.07 0.41
CA GLN A 43 7.99 1.67 0.62
C GLN A 43 6.81 0.77 0.98
N GLU A 44 5.89 1.25 1.81
CA GLU A 44 4.69 0.49 2.17
C GLU A 44 3.72 0.31 1.00
N LEU A 45 3.56 1.32 0.15
CA LEU A 45 2.80 1.19 -1.11
C LEU A 45 3.40 0.13 -2.03
N HIS A 46 4.73 0.13 -2.22
CA HIS A 46 5.40 -0.89 -3.01
C HIS A 46 5.13 -2.30 -2.46
N ARG A 47 5.23 -2.48 -1.13
CA ARG A 47 4.92 -3.76 -0.49
C ARG A 47 3.46 -4.17 -0.66
N CYS A 48 2.53 -3.22 -0.62
CA CYS A 48 1.11 -3.49 -0.88
C CYS A 48 0.87 -3.94 -2.33
N ALA A 49 1.55 -3.30 -3.30
CA ALA A 49 1.49 -3.68 -4.71
C ALA A 49 2.02 -5.11 -4.93
N ASP A 50 3.17 -5.47 -4.35
CA ASP A 50 3.75 -6.82 -4.44
C ASP A 50 2.80 -7.88 -3.84
N ASN A 51 2.22 -7.58 -2.67
CA ASN A 51 1.26 -8.48 -2.03
C ASN A 51 0.01 -8.67 -2.88
N MET A 52 -0.49 -7.59 -3.49
CA MET A 52 -1.65 -7.64 -4.38
C MET A 52 -1.34 -8.49 -5.62
N GLN A 53 -0.18 -8.28 -6.24
CA GLN A 53 0.27 -9.05 -7.40
C GLN A 53 0.37 -10.55 -7.05
N ASN A 54 0.92 -10.89 -5.89
CA ASN A 54 1.02 -12.28 -5.42
C ASN A 54 -0.35 -12.94 -5.23
N VAL A 55 -1.33 -12.21 -4.66
CA VAL A 55 -2.70 -12.70 -4.53
C VAL A 55 -3.33 -12.89 -5.91
N LEU A 56 -3.19 -11.93 -6.81
CA LEU A 56 -3.73 -12.02 -8.17
C LEU A 56 -3.12 -13.19 -8.97
N MET A 57 -1.83 -13.47 -8.82
CA MET A 57 -1.18 -14.64 -9.44
C MET A 57 -1.74 -15.98 -8.93
N ARG A 58 -2.24 -16.05 -7.69
CA ARG A 58 -2.87 -17.26 -7.14
C ARG A 58 -4.29 -17.46 -7.62
N ILE A 59 -4.95 -16.37 -8.04
CA ILE A 59 -6.33 -16.39 -8.56
C ILE A 59 -6.33 -16.64 -10.08
N LYS A 60 -5.29 -16.20 -10.81
CA LYS A 60 -5.19 -16.46 -12.25
C LYS A 60 -5.01 -17.97 -12.50
N PRO A 61 -5.86 -18.60 -13.34
CA PRO A 61 -5.55 -19.92 -13.85
C PRO A 61 -4.26 -19.83 -14.67
N ARG A 62 -3.30 -20.70 -14.41
CA ARG A 62 -2.20 -20.94 -15.35
C ARG A 62 -2.84 -21.61 -16.58
N GLU A 63 -2.95 -20.87 -17.67
CA GLU A 63 -3.19 -21.45 -19.00
C GLU A 63 -2.04 -22.40 -19.38
#